data_AF-A0A4S3PZP3-F1
#
_entry.id   AF-A0A4S3PZP3-F1
#
_cell.length_a   1.000
_cell.length_b   1.000
_cell.length_c   1.000
_cell.angle_alpha   90.00
_cell.angle_beta   90.00
_cell.angle_gamma   90.00
#
_symmetry.space_group_name_H-M   'P 1'
#
loop_
_entity.id
_entity.type
_entity.pdbx_description
1 polymer ?
#
loop_
_entity_poly.entity_id
_entity_poly.type
_entity_poly.pdbx_seq_one_letter_code
_entity_poly.pdbx_strand_id
1 'polypeptide(L)'
;MNQDRKNIVINEILYWRKNKLLPEAYCNFLLSLYTEGEGVESKPTSSHSKKNTLSWIFGIGLLLPVMFLVTYFTEISPTLQMLINFIFIIICTLGLILNRNNPFFVHFASIILALFILLLTVNGSDLIFKGHGYYLFGIILLNCVCWIIVGILSKKKYFLIAGILGSITSGILIFNF
;
A
#
# COMPACT_ATOMS: atom_id res chain seq x y z
N MET A 1 21.91 15.72 -47.01
CA MET A 1 20.48 15.93 -47.28
C MET A 1 19.72 15.95 -45.96
N ASN A 2 19.35 17.16 -45.52
CA ASN A 2 18.33 17.55 -44.51
C ASN A 2 18.28 16.88 -43.12
N GLN A 3 19.34 17.03 -42.31
CA GLN A 3 19.27 16.80 -40.85
C GLN A 3 18.13 17.61 -40.20
N ASP A 4 17.84 18.80 -40.73
CA ASP A 4 16.74 19.65 -40.26
C ASP A 4 15.36 18.99 -40.44
N ARG A 5 15.15 18.26 -41.55
CA ARG A 5 13.89 17.54 -41.79
C ARG A 5 13.74 16.34 -40.86
N LYS A 6 14.84 15.65 -40.55
CA LYS A 6 14.86 14.55 -39.56
C LYS A 6 14.45 15.08 -38.17
N ASN A 7 14.98 16.23 -37.75
CA ASN A 7 14.63 16.86 -36.48
C ASN A 7 13.16 17.34 -36.43
N ILE A 8 12.63 17.86 -37.53
CA ILE A 8 11.21 18.25 -37.63
C ILE A 8 10.30 17.03 -37.44
N VAL A 9 10.58 15.92 -38.14
CA VAL A 9 9.78 14.69 -38.04
C VAL A 9 9.84 14.10 -36.62
N ILE A 10 11.01 14.11 -35.98
CA ILE A 10 11.15 13.65 -34.59
C ILE A 10 10.27 14.49 -33.64
N ASN A 11 10.25 15.81 -33.81
CA ASN A 11 9.41 16.71 -33.00
C ASN A 11 7.91 16.47 -33.21
N GLU A 12 7.47 16.18 -34.44
CA GLU A 12 6.07 15.82 -34.72
C GLU A 12 5.67 14.48 -34.07
N ILE A 13 6.54 13.46 -34.13
CA ILE A 13 6.28 12.17 -33.48
C ILE A 13 6.17 12.34 -31.95
N LEU A 14 7.01 13.19 -31.35
CA LEU A 14 6.92 13.54 -29.92
C LEU A 14 5.62 14.26 -29.58
N TYR A 15 5.15 15.16 -30.46
CA TYR A 15 3.86 15.82 -30.32
C TYR A 15 2.69 14.82 -30.38
N TRP A 16 2.70 13.87 -31.32
CA TRP A 16 1.67 12.83 -31.40
C TRP A 16 1.63 11.93 -30.18
N ARG A 17 2.81 11.59 -29.61
CA ARG A 17 2.93 10.81 -28.37
C ARG A 17 2.33 11.57 -27.19
N LYS A 18 2.64 12.86 -27.02
CA LYS A 18 2.13 13.68 -25.91
C LYS A 18 0.61 13.81 -25.96
N ASN A 19 0.04 13.94 -27.15
CA ASN A 19 -1.40 14.10 -27.36
C ASN A 19 -2.16 12.78 -27.59
N LYS A 20 -1.49 11.63 -27.47
CA LYS A 20 -2.07 10.28 -27.69
C LYS A 20 -2.76 10.12 -29.06
N LEU A 21 -2.27 10.83 -30.07
CA LEU A 21 -2.80 10.74 -31.45
C LEU A 21 -2.40 9.42 -32.12
N LEU A 22 -1.28 8.84 -31.69
CA LEU A 22 -0.84 7.49 -32.07
C LEU A 22 -0.55 6.64 -30.82
N PRO A 23 -0.76 5.31 -30.88
CA PRO A 23 -0.36 4.42 -29.80
C PRO A 23 1.17 4.43 -29.62
N GLU A 24 1.64 4.32 -28.37
CA GLU A 24 3.06 4.48 -28.00
C GLU A 24 4.00 3.54 -28.76
N ALA A 25 3.55 2.31 -29.05
CA ALA A 25 4.32 1.32 -29.81
C ALA A 25 4.73 1.83 -31.20
N TYR A 26 3.83 2.53 -31.89
CA TYR A 26 4.09 3.08 -33.23
C TYR A 26 5.01 4.30 -33.18
N CYS A 27 4.82 5.19 -32.19
CA CYS A 27 5.74 6.30 -31.99
C CYS A 27 7.16 5.80 -31.71
N ASN A 28 7.32 4.74 -30.90
CA ASN A 28 8.61 4.13 -30.60
C ASN A 28 9.27 3.54 -31.85
N PHE A 29 8.49 2.83 -32.68
CA PHE A 29 8.98 2.30 -33.95
C PHE A 29 9.46 3.43 -34.89
N LEU A 30 8.66 4.47 -35.10
CA LEU A 30 9.03 5.60 -35.96
C LEU A 30 10.26 6.35 -35.43
N LEU A 31 10.34 6.60 -34.13
CA LEU A 31 11.52 7.21 -33.53
C LEU A 31 12.77 6.35 -33.76
N SER A 32 12.70 5.04 -33.52
CA SER A 32 13.84 4.14 -33.75
C SER A 32 14.30 4.10 -35.21
N LEU A 33 13.36 4.25 -36.15
CA LEU A 33 13.64 4.27 -37.57
C LEU A 33 14.32 5.57 -37.99
N TYR A 34 13.78 6.72 -37.54
CA TYR A 34 14.33 8.02 -37.88
C TYR A 34 15.62 8.34 -37.14
N THR A 35 15.86 7.69 -36.00
CA THR A 35 17.09 7.91 -35.21
C THR A 35 18.12 6.82 -35.46
N GLU A 36 17.89 5.95 -36.45
CA GLU A 36 18.87 4.97 -36.97
C GLU A 36 19.50 4.11 -35.86
N GLY A 37 18.78 3.87 -34.76
CA GLY A 37 19.31 3.14 -33.60
C GLY A 37 20.28 3.94 -32.71
N GLU A 38 20.67 5.15 -33.09
CA GLU A 38 21.14 6.16 -32.14
C GLU A 38 19.90 6.59 -31.36
N GLY A 39 19.61 5.87 -30.27
CA GLY A 39 18.47 6.17 -29.42
C GLY A 39 18.48 7.66 -29.13
N VAL A 40 17.39 8.37 -29.48
CA VAL A 40 17.12 9.67 -28.85
C VAL A 40 17.21 9.37 -27.38
N GLU A 41 18.12 10.04 -26.68
CA GLU A 41 18.13 10.05 -25.22
C GLU A 41 16.71 10.42 -24.81
N SER A 42 15.92 9.37 -24.56
CA SER A 42 14.58 9.50 -24.08
C SER A 42 14.81 10.03 -22.69
N LYS A 43 14.80 11.37 -22.54
CA LYS A 43 14.63 12.00 -21.25
C LYS A 43 13.50 11.22 -20.61
N PRO A 44 13.75 10.46 -19.54
CA PRO A 44 12.75 9.56 -19.00
C PRO A 44 11.62 10.44 -18.48
N THR A 45 10.58 10.61 -19.29
CA THR A 45 9.32 11.23 -18.89
C THR A 45 8.57 10.21 -18.04
N SER A 46 9.13 9.86 -16.88
CA SER A 46 8.48 8.97 -15.91
C SER A 46 8.84 9.28 -14.46
N SER A 47 9.49 10.43 -14.17
CA SER A 47 9.79 10.81 -12.78
C SER A 47 8.55 11.28 -11.99
N HIS A 48 7.46 11.69 -12.64
CA HIS A 48 6.26 12.16 -11.94
C HIS A 48 5.48 11.04 -11.22
N SER A 49 5.56 9.79 -11.70
CA SER A 49 4.85 8.64 -11.11
C SER A 49 5.52 8.14 -9.82
N LYS A 50 6.86 8.04 -9.79
CA LYS A 50 7.59 7.55 -8.62
C LYS A 50 7.52 8.54 -7.45
N LYS A 51 7.62 9.85 -7.71
CA LYS A 51 7.62 10.87 -6.65
C LYS A 51 6.29 10.92 -5.89
N ASN A 52 5.15 10.78 -6.60
CA ASN A 52 3.84 10.75 -5.96
C ASN A 52 3.61 9.44 -5.17
N THR A 53 4.10 8.32 -5.69
CA THR A 53 4.00 7.01 -5.00
C THR A 53 4.81 6.99 -3.71
N LEU A 54 6.04 7.53 -3.73
CA LEU A 54 6.89 7.60 -2.55
C LEU A 54 6.28 8.51 -1.47
N SER A 55 5.69 9.64 -1.87
CA SER A 55 4.98 10.55 -0.96
C SER A 55 3.78 9.86 -0.27
N TRP A 56 3.00 9.09 -1.02
CA TRP A 56 1.89 8.30 -0.46
C TRP A 56 2.36 7.18 0.47
N ILE A 57 3.44 6.48 0.13
CA ILE A 57 4.04 5.46 1.01
C ILE A 57 4.55 6.10 2.30
N PHE A 58 5.21 7.26 2.22
CA PHE A 58 5.70 7.96 3.39
C PHE A 58 4.54 8.47 4.26
N GLY A 59 3.47 8.99 3.64
CA GLY A 59 2.25 9.39 4.33
C GLY A 59 1.58 8.23 5.06
N ILE A 60 1.39 7.08 4.40
CA ILE A 60 0.77 5.92 5.04
C ILE A 60 1.67 5.29 6.10
N GLY A 61 2.99 5.28 5.86
CA GLY A 61 3.99 4.82 6.81
C GLY A 61 4.04 5.69 8.07
N LEU A 62 3.79 7.00 7.93
CA LEU A 62 3.74 7.94 9.05
C LEU A 62 2.55 7.70 9.99
N LEU A 63 1.46 7.08 9.52
CA LEU A 63 0.35 6.72 10.43
C LEU A 63 0.78 5.74 11.53
N LEU A 64 1.77 4.88 11.26
CA LEU A 64 2.22 3.86 12.22
C LEU A 64 2.88 4.46 13.48
N PRO A 65 3.90 5.34 13.39
CA PRO A 65 4.47 5.99 14.56
C PRO A 65 3.49 6.95 15.25
N VAL A 66 2.58 7.59 14.50
CA VAL A 66 1.52 8.43 15.10
C VAL A 66 0.61 7.57 15.98
N MET A 67 0.22 6.39 15.50
CA MET A 67 -0.60 5.44 16.25
C MET A 67 0.11 4.88 17.48
N PHE A 68 1.41 4.62 17.37
CA PHE A 68 2.22 4.22 18.51
C PHE A 68 2.27 5.34 19.55
N LEU A 69 2.46 6.58 19.12
CA LEU A 69 2.47 7.76 20.00
C LEU A 69 1.13 7.94 20.71
N VAL A 70 0.00 7.83 19.99
CA VAL A 70 -1.34 7.90 20.58
C VAL A 70 -1.59 6.79 21.60
N THR A 71 -1.09 5.59 21.35
CA THR A 71 -1.29 4.43 22.25
C THR A 71 -0.40 4.52 23.51
N TYR A 72 0.81 5.07 23.39
CA TYR A 72 1.75 5.21 24.49
C TYR A 72 1.54 6.50 25.30
N PHE A 73 0.85 7.50 24.74
CA PHE A 73 0.42 8.67 25.48
C PHE A 73 -0.68 8.29 26.49
N THR A 74 -0.25 8.00 27.71
CA THR A 74 -1.08 7.51 28.83
C THR A 74 -2.19 8.47 29.28
N GLU A 75 -2.20 9.70 28.79
CA GLU A 75 -3.22 10.72 29.11
C GLU A 75 -4.49 10.61 28.25
N ILE A 76 -4.46 9.83 27.17
CA ILE A 76 -5.60 9.71 26.25
C ILE A 76 -6.56 8.63 26.77
N SER A 77 -7.86 8.96 26.84
CA SER A 77 -8.86 7.99 27.26
C SER A 77 -8.98 6.83 26.25
N PRO A 78 -9.20 5.58 26.72
CA PRO A 78 -9.29 4.41 25.84
C PRO A 78 -10.36 4.54 24.74
N THR A 79 -11.46 5.23 25.04
CA THR A 79 -12.52 5.52 24.07
C THR A 79 -12.03 6.41 22.92
N LEU A 80 -11.22 7.42 23.22
CA LEU A 80 -10.68 8.35 22.22
C LEU A 80 -9.63 7.65 21.35
N GLN A 81 -8.80 6.80 21.93
CA GLN A 81 -7.82 6.00 21.21
C GLN A 81 -8.48 5.09 20.17
N MET A 82 -9.61 4.44 20.51
CA MET A 82 -10.37 3.63 19.55
C MET A 82 -10.97 4.48 18.42
N LEU A 83 -11.49 5.67 18.73
CA LEU A 83 -12.04 6.57 17.72
C LEU A 83 -10.97 7.02 16.72
N ILE A 84 -9.80 7.41 17.22
CA ILE A 84 -8.64 7.80 16.40
C ILE A 84 -8.20 6.62 15.53
N ASN A 85 -8.14 5.41 16.10
CA ASN A 85 -7.79 4.21 15.34
C ASN A 85 -8.77 3.94 14.19
N PHE A 86 -10.07 4.08 14.46
CA PHE A 86 -11.11 3.91 13.44
C PHE A 86 -10.97 4.92 12.30
N ILE A 87 -10.68 6.18 12.61
CA ILE A 87 -10.41 7.22 11.59
C ILE A 87 -9.20 6.82 10.72
N PHE A 88 -8.13 6.31 11.32
CA PHE A 88 -6.96 5.86 10.57
C PHE A 88 -7.23 4.65 9.67
N ILE A 89 -8.10 3.73 10.09
CA ILE A 89 -8.59 2.64 9.23
C ILE A 89 -9.30 3.21 8.01
N ILE A 90 -10.22 4.17 8.20
CA ILE A 90 -10.93 4.83 7.09
C ILE A 90 -9.94 5.48 6.12
N ILE A 91 -8.99 6.26 6.63
CA ILE A 91 -7.97 6.92 5.80
C ILE A 91 -7.16 5.88 5.00
N CYS A 92 -6.76 4.77 5.63
CA CYS A 92 -6.03 3.71 4.95
C CYS A 92 -6.85 3.04 3.84
N THR A 93 -8.13 2.76 4.10
CA THR A 93 -9.03 2.16 3.08
C THR A 93 -9.26 3.09 1.90
N LEU A 94 -9.49 4.39 2.15
CA LEU A 94 -9.62 5.40 1.09
C LEU A 94 -8.33 5.53 0.27
N GLY A 95 -7.17 5.51 0.94
CA GLY A 95 -5.87 5.51 0.26
C GLY A 95 -5.68 4.30 -0.65
N LEU A 96 -6.08 3.11 -0.19
CA LEU A 96 -6.03 1.88 -0.99
C LEU A 96 -6.91 1.95 -2.24
N ILE A 97 -8.11 2.53 -2.13
CA ILE A 97 -9.04 2.69 -3.25
C ILE A 97 -8.47 3.68 -4.27
N LEU A 98 -7.99 4.85 -3.80
CA LEU A 98 -7.51 5.93 -4.67
C LEU A 98 -6.22 5.55 -5.40
N ASN A 99 -5.36 4.77 -4.75
CA ASN A 99 -4.04 4.42 -5.28
C ASN A 99 -3.94 2.93 -5.71
N ARG A 100 -5.08 2.33 -6.08
CA ARG A 100 -5.21 0.91 -6.46
C ARG A 100 -4.30 0.50 -7.62
N ASN A 101 -3.93 1.44 -8.48
CA ASN A 101 -3.07 1.20 -9.64
C ASN A 101 -1.60 0.91 -9.27
N ASN A 102 -1.17 1.23 -8.04
CA ASN A 102 0.21 1.05 -7.60
C ASN A 102 0.36 -0.22 -6.75
N PRO A 103 0.83 -1.36 -7.31
CA PRO A 103 0.84 -2.64 -6.60
C PRO A 103 1.66 -2.59 -5.31
N PHE A 104 2.81 -1.90 -5.33
CA PHE A 104 3.67 -1.70 -4.15
C PHE A 104 2.95 -0.99 -3.00
N PHE A 105 2.23 0.10 -3.30
CA PHE A 105 1.47 0.84 -2.30
C PHE A 105 0.33 -0.02 -1.72
N VAL A 106 -0.38 -0.76 -2.57
CA VAL A 106 -1.47 -1.65 -2.14
C VAL A 106 -0.94 -2.77 -1.23
N HIS A 107 0.28 -3.27 -1.45
CA HIS A 107 0.89 -4.23 -0.52
C HIS A 107 1.17 -3.60 0.84
N PHE A 108 1.85 -2.45 0.87
CA PHE A 108 2.27 -1.80 2.11
C PHE A 108 1.07 -1.31 2.94
N ALA A 109 0.12 -0.61 2.31
CA ALA A 109 -1.08 -0.11 2.98
C ALA A 109 -2.01 -1.24 3.46
N SER A 110 -2.05 -2.39 2.77
CA SER A 110 -2.82 -3.55 3.23
C SER A 110 -2.26 -4.16 4.51
N ILE A 111 -0.94 -4.16 4.69
CA ILE A 111 -0.30 -4.65 5.93
C ILE A 111 -0.63 -3.71 7.09
N ILE A 112 -0.50 -2.40 6.86
CA ILE A 112 -0.81 -1.38 7.87
C ILE A 112 -2.29 -1.44 8.28
N LEU A 113 -3.20 -1.59 7.30
CA LEU A 113 -4.62 -1.73 7.57
C LEU A 113 -4.92 -2.95 8.44
N ALA A 114 -4.29 -4.09 8.16
CA ALA A 114 -4.44 -5.29 8.97
C ALA A 114 -3.98 -5.06 10.42
N LEU A 115 -2.83 -4.42 10.61
CA LEU A 115 -2.32 -4.06 11.94
C LEU A 115 -3.29 -3.14 12.69
N PHE A 116 -3.90 -2.15 12.03
CA PHE A 116 -4.88 -1.29 12.67
C PHE A 116 -6.16 -2.01 13.06
N ILE A 117 -6.65 -2.94 12.23
CA ILE A 117 -7.81 -3.78 12.57
C ILE A 117 -7.52 -4.65 13.79
N LEU A 118 -6.33 -5.25 13.88
CA LEU A 118 -5.92 -6.02 15.05
C LEU A 118 -5.88 -5.12 16.28
N LEU A 119 -5.25 -3.95 16.18
CA LEU A 119 -5.13 -3.00 17.29
C LEU A 119 -6.50 -2.51 17.76
N LEU A 120 -7.45 -2.28 16.85
CA LEU A 120 -8.83 -1.93 17.19
C LEU A 120 -9.52 -3.06 17.95
N THR A 121 -9.39 -4.29 17.46
CA THR A 121 -10.08 -5.44 18.07
C THR A 121 -9.52 -5.78 19.45
N VAL A 122 -8.21 -5.66 19.65
CA VAL A 122 -7.57 -5.87 20.95
C VAL A 122 -7.98 -4.80 21.97
N ASN A 123 -7.90 -3.51 21.61
CA ASN A 123 -8.32 -2.43 22.52
C ASN A 123 -9.82 -2.48 22.82
N GLY A 124 -10.65 -2.83 21.83
CA GLY A 124 -12.09 -3.02 22.03
C GLY A 124 -12.41 -4.20 22.95
N SER A 125 -11.67 -5.31 22.82
CA SER A 125 -11.82 -6.46 23.72
C SER A 125 -11.53 -6.10 25.16
N ASP A 126 -10.48 -5.33 25.42
CA ASP A 126 -10.07 -5.01 26.78
C ASP A 126 -11.12 -4.14 27.50
N LEU A 127 -11.74 -3.21 26.76
CA LEU A 127 -12.79 -2.34 27.27
C LEU A 127 -14.10 -3.09 27.59
N ILE A 128 -14.44 -4.11 26.80
CA ILE A 128 -15.69 -4.88 26.96
C ILE A 128 -15.53 -6.00 28.00
N PHE A 129 -14.42 -6.71 27.98
CA PHE A 129 -14.22 -7.94 28.77
C PHE A 129 -13.33 -7.78 30.01
N LYS A 130 -12.90 -6.54 30.34
CA LYS A 130 -12.14 -6.21 31.56
C LYS A 130 -10.97 -7.17 31.84
N GLY A 131 -10.18 -7.49 30.81
CA GLY A 131 -8.89 -8.17 31.00
C GLY A 131 -8.91 -9.69 31.23
N HIS A 132 -10.02 -10.41 30.95
CA HIS A 132 -9.96 -11.88 30.96
C HIS A 132 -9.14 -12.40 29.76
N GLY A 133 -7.91 -12.86 30.03
CA GLY A 133 -6.91 -13.25 29.01
C GLY A 133 -7.37 -14.28 27.98
N TYR A 134 -8.29 -15.18 28.34
CA TYR A 134 -8.87 -16.15 27.40
C TYR A 134 -9.67 -15.50 26.25
N TYR A 135 -10.36 -14.37 26.48
CA TYR A 135 -11.13 -13.68 25.44
C TYR A 135 -10.22 -12.93 24.47
N LEU A 136 -9.18 -12.29 24.98
CA LEU A 136 -8.14 -11.65 24.16
C LEU A 136 -7.51 -12.65 23.21
N PHE A 137 -7.22 -13.86 23.72
CA PHE A 137 -6.69 -14.94 22.93
C PHE A 137 -7.62 -15.36 21.78
N GLY A 138 -8.90 -15.62 22.07
CA GLY A 138 -9.89 -15.98 21.04
C GLY A 138 -10.03 -14.92 19.96
N ILE A 139 -9.93 -13.64 20.32
CA ILE A 139 -10.01 -12.50 19.41
C ILE A 139 -8.78 -12.39 18.49
N ILE A 140 -7.59 -12.69 19.02
CA ILE A 140 -6.36 -12.72 18.21
C ILE A 140 -6.41 -13.87 17.20
N LEU A 141 -6.88 -15.06 17.62
CA LEU A 141 -7.09 -16.19 16.70
C LEU A 141 -8.09 -15.84 15.60
N LEU A 142 -9.23 -15.23 15.96
CA LEU A 142 -10.24 -14.82 14.99
C LEU A 142 -9.66 -13.83 13.96
N ASN A 143 -8.85 -12.87 14.42
CA ASN A 143 -8.15 -11.94 13.53
C ASN A 143 -7.17 -12.67 12.59
N CYS A 144 -6.40 -13.64 13.11
CA CYS A 144 -5.49 -14.44 12.29
C CYS A 144 -6.23 -15.28 11.23
N VAL A 145 -7.37 -15.87 11.59
CA VAL A 145 -8.22 -16.61 10.64
C VAL A 145 -8.79 -15.67 9.57
N CYS A 146 -9.31 -14.50 9.97
CA CYS A 146 -9.73 -13.46 9.02
C CYS A 146 -8.60 -13.05 8.09
N TRP A 147 -7.36 -12.97 8.60
CA TRP A 147 -6.21 -12.68 7.77
C TRP A 147 -5.93 -13.79 6.76
N ILE A 148 -5.95 -15.06 7.19
CA ILE A 148 -5.78 -16.20 6.29
C ILE A 148 -6.84 -16.19 5.17
N ILE A 149 -8.12 -15.96 5.52
CA ILE A 149 -9.24 -15.90 4.57
C ILE A 149 -9.03 -14.78 3.54
N VAL A 150 -8.75 -13.56 3.99
CA VAL A 150 -8.52 -12.41 3.10
C VAL A 150 -7.25 -12.59 2.26
N GLY A 151 -6.27 -13.35 2.75
CA GLY A 151 -5.01 -13.65 2.05
C GLY A 151 -5.21 -14.64 0.91
N ILE A 152 -6.06 -15.64 1.14
CA ILE A 152 -6.53 -16.59 0.13
C ILE A 152 -7.37 -15.87 -0.92
N LEU A 153 -8.36 -15.05 -0.51
CA LEU A 153 -9.20 -14.28 -1.43
C LEU A 153 -8.39 -13.30 -2.30
N SER A 154 -7.40 -12.63 -1.71
CA SER A 154 -6.58 -11.64 -2.41
C SER A 154 -5.42 -12.25 -3.20
N LYS A 155 -5.23 -13.58 -3.16
CA LYS A 155 -4.07 -14.31 -3.73
C LYS A 155 -2.70 -13.75 -3.27
N LYS A 156 -2.63 -13.12 -2.09
CA LYS A 156 -1.40 -12.50 -1.56
C LYS A 156 -0.75 -13.43 -0.53
N LYS A 157 0.35 -14.08 -0.93
CA LYS A 157 1.08 -15.07 -0.10
C LYS A 157 1.59 -14.52 1.24
N TYR A 158 1.96 -13.24 1.31
CA TYR A 158 2.47 -12.62 2.55
C TYR A 158 1.44 -12.62 3.69
N PHE A 159 0.17 -12.52 3.37
CA PHE A 159 -0.88 -12.44 4.36
C PHE A 159 -1.25 -13.81 4.93
N LEU A 160 -1.10 -14.86 4.10
CA LEU A 160 -1.12 -16.25 4.55
C LEU A 160 0.04 -16.54 5.52
N ILE A 161 1.27 -16.13 5.18
CA ILE A 161 2.45 -16.33 6.03
C ILE A 161 2.29 -15.59 7.37
N ALA A 162 1.83 -14.33 7.34
CA ALA A 162 1.59 -13.54 8.54
C ALA A 162 0.48 -14.14 9.43
N GLY A 163 -0.61 -14.63 8.84
CA GLY A 163 -1.69 -15.28 9.57
C GLY A 163 -1.27 -16.61 10.20
N ILE A 164 -0.47 -17.43 9.49
CA ILE A 164 0.08 -18.68 10.02
C ILE A 164 1.06 -18.41 11.17
N LEU A 165 1.99 -17.47 10.99
CA LEU A 165 2.91 -17.05 12.05
C LEU A 165 2.17 -16.53 13.29
N GLY A 166 1.17 -15.66 13.09
CA GLY A 166 0.33 -15.14 14.16
C GLY A 166 -0.45 -16.22 14.90
N SER A 167 -0.99 -17.20 14.19
CA SER A 167 -1.69 -18.33 14.80
C SER A 167 -0.75 -19.23 15.61
N ILE A 168 0.48 -19.45 15.13
CA ILE A 168 1.49 -20.25 15.84
C ILE A 168 1.94 -19.54 17.11
N THR A 169 2.27 -18.24 17.04
CA THR A 169 2.70 -17.48 18.23
C THR A 169 1.58 -17.37 19.26
N SER A 170 0.35 -17.18 18.81
CA SER A 170 -0.84 -17.23 19.65
C SER A 170 -0.94 -18.60 20.34
N GLY A 171 -0.89 -19.71 19.61
CA GLY A 171 -0.94 -21.06 20.18
C GLY A 171 0.17 -21.35 21.21
N ILE A 172 1.39 -20.88 20.95
CA ILE A 172 2.52 -21.00 21.89
C ILE A 172 2.26 -20.22 23.19
N LEU A 173 1.65 -19.03 23.09
CA LEU A 173 1.32 -18.22 24.27
C LEU A 173 0.23 -18.86 25.14
N ILE A 174 -0.72 -19.62 24.58
CA ILE A 174 -1.65 -20.42 25.39
C ILE A 174 -0.90 -21.50 26.16
N PHE A 175 0.02 -22.19 25.50
CA PHE A 175 0.71 -23.35 26.07
C PHE A 175 1.69 -22.98 27.19
N ASN A 176 2.04 -21.70 27.29
CA ASN A 176 2.98 -21.15 28.27
C ASN A 176 2.28 -20.46 29.46
N PHE A 177 0.95 -20.56 29.55
CA PHE A 177 0.12 -20.04 30.65
C PHE A 177 -0.60 -21.20 31.35
#